data_AF-A0A5E4QTE6-F1
#
_entry.id   AF-A0A5E4QTE6-F1
#
_cell.length_a   1.000
_cell.length_b   1.000
_cell.length_c   1.000
_cell.angle_alpha   90.00
_cell.angle_beta   90.00
_cell.angle_gamma   90.00
#
_symmetry.space_group_name_H-M   'P 1'
#
loop_
_entity.id
_entity.type
_entity.pdbx_description
1 polymer ?
#
loop_
_entity_poly.entity_id
_entity_poly.type
_entity_poly.pdbx_seq_one_letter_code
_entity_poly.pdbx_strand_id
1 'polypeptide(L)' 'MADEVELANKAEAGGDTIFGKIMRKEIPAKFVYEDDQCVAFHDVNPQAPTLILVIPQKPIEQLG' A
#
# COMPACT_ATOMS: atom_id res chain seq x y z
N MET A 1 16.79 4.13 -3.14
CA MET A 1 16.85 2.79 -3.76
C MET A 1 17.61 1.77 -2.90
N ALA A 2 18.94 1.87 -2.68
CA ALA A 2 19.64 0.88 -1.83
C ALA A 2 19.15 0.90 -0.36
N ASP A 3 18.94 2.10 0.20
CA ASP A 3 18.52 2.27 1.59
C ASP A 3 17.09 1.77 1.87
N GLU A 4 16.17 1.95 0.92
CA GLU A 4 14.77 1.50 1.07
C GLU A 4 14.64 -0.02 1.04
N VAL A 5 15.47 -0.69 0.23
CA VAL A 5 15.53 -2.16 0.17
C VAL A 5 16.10 -2.72 1.47
N GLU A 6 17.13 -2.10 2.04
CA GLU A 6 17.63 -2.51 3.36
C GLU A 6 16.61 -2.31 4.48
N LEU A 7 15.87 -1.19 4.45
CA LEU A 7 14.81 -0.91 5.41
C LEU A 7 13.68 -1.94 5.30
N ALA A 8 13.30 -2.31 4.08
CA ALA A 8 12.32 -3.37 3.84
C ALA A 8 12.78 -4.72 4.40
N ASN A 9 14.05 -5.08 4.21
CA ASN A 9 14.61 -6.35 4.73
C ASN A 9 14.71 -6.41 6.26
N LYS A 10 14.73 -5.26 6.95
CA LYS A 10 14.77 -5.15 8.42
C LYS A 10 13.40 -4.92 9.05
N ALA A 11 12.36 -4.72 8.24
CA ALA A 11 11.02 -4.42 8.74
C ALA A 11 10.41 -5.65 9.41
N GLU A 12 9.81 -5.46 10.59
CA GLU A 12 9.03 -6.51 11.23
C GLU A 12 7.66 -6.63 10.57
N ALA A 13 7.24 -7.88 10.32
CA ALA A 13 5.90 -8.20 9.87
C ALA A 13 4.88 -7.84 10.96
N GLY A 14 3.79 -7.16 10.58
CA GLY A 14 2.71 -6.76 11.50
C GLY A 14 2.78 -5.34 12.06
N GLY A 15 3.77 -4.54 11.64
CA GLY A 15 3.87 -3.11 11.95
C GLY A 15 2.98 -2.21 11.08
N ASP A 16 2.93 -0.92 11.42
CA ASP A 16 2.29 0.11 10.58
C ASP A 16 2.99 0.23 9.23
N THR A 17 2.24 0.10 8.14
CA THR A 17 2.81 0.05 6.78
C THR A 17 2.55 1.35 6.02
N ILE A 18 3.28 1.55 4.93
CA ILE A 18 3.00 2.65 3.99
C ILE A 18 1.57 2.61 3.46
N PHE A 19 1.00 1.41 3.25
CA PHE A 19 -0.40 1.23 2.87
C PHE A 19 -1.35 1.69 3.96
N GLY A 20 -1.06 1.37 5.23
CA GLY A 20 -1.83 1.89 6.37
C GLY A 20 -1.82 3.42 6.43
N LYS A 21 -0.66 4.04 6.20
CA LYS A 21 -0.52 5.50 6.13
C LYS A 21 -1.30 6.14 4.97
N ILE A 22 -1.29 5.49 3.80
CA ILE A 22 -2.09 5.91 2.64
C ILE A 22 -3.59 5.84 2.97
N MET A 23 -4.06 4.76 3.59
CA MET A 23 -5.46 4.60 3.99
C MET A 23 -5.90 5.67 5.01
N ARG A 24 -5.03 6.01 5.97
CA ARG A 24 -5.25 7.11 6.93
C ARG A 24 -5.05 8.51 6.34
N LYS A 25 -4.79 8.61 5.02
CA LYS A 25 -4.55 9.85 4.29
C LYS A 25 -3.37 10.69 4.84
N GLU A 26 -2.44 10.05 5.55
CA GLU A 26 -1.18 10.68 5.99
C GLU A 26 -0.23 10.87 4.80
N ILE A 27 -0.31 9.95 3.83
CA ILE A 27 0.46 9.99 2.57
C ILE A 27 -0.54 10.17 1.42
N PRO A 28 -0.33 11.13 0.51
CA PRO A 28 -1.22 11.35 -0.61
C PRO A 28 -1.17 10.17 -1.60
N ALA A 29 -2.34 9.74 -2.04
CA ALA A 29 -2.51 8.77 -3.13
C ALA A 29 -3.74 9.12 -3.96
N LYS A 30 -3.76 8.71 -5.23
CA LYS A 30 -4.88 8.96 -6.13
C LYS A 30 -5.90 7.82 -6.02
N PHE A 31 -6.84 7.95 -5.09
CA PHE A 31 -7.93 6.99 -4.90
C PHE A 31 -8.91 7.00 -6.08
N VAL A 32 -9.38 5.80 -6.42
CA VAL A 32 -10.38 5.58 -7.47
C VAL A 32 -11.61 4.84 -6.94
N TYR A 33 -11.49 4.15 -5.80
CA TYR A 33 -12.57 3.45 -5.12
C TYR A 33 -12.25 3.30 -3.63
N GLU A 34 -13.29 3.31 -2.79
CA GLU A 34 -13.19 3.10 -1.34
C GLU A 34 -14.55 2.62 -0.80
N ASP A 35 -14.55 1.49 -0.09
CA ASP A 35 -15.69 0.97 0.66
C ASP A 35 -15.25 0.39 2.02
N ASP A 36 -16.16 -0.31 2.68
CA ASP A 36 -15.93 -0.93 3.99
C ASP A 36 -14.99 -2.15 3.94
N GLN A 37 -14.77 -2.72 2.76
CA GLN A 37 -13.94 -3.91 2.58
C GLN A 37 -12.54 -3.58 2.05
N CYS A 38 -12.41 -2.59 1.18
CA CYS A 38 -11.18 -2.28 0.47
C CYS A 38 -11.05 -0.83 0.03
N VAL A 39 -9.83 -0.48 -0.36
CA VAL A 39 -9.52 0.76 -1.08
C VAL A 39 -8.78 0.44 -2.37
N ALA A 40 -8.99 1.26 -3.40
CA ALA A 40 -8.24 1.20 -4.64
C ALA A 40 -7.63 2.55 -5.01
N PHE A 41 -6.36 2.55 -5.40
CA PHE A 41 -5.64 3.75 -5.80
C PHE A 41 -4.58 3.45 -6.87
N HIS A 42 -4.19 4.49 -7.61
CA HIS A 42 -3.13 4.35 -8.62
C HIS A 42 -1.77 4.06 -7.97
N ASP A 43 -1.04 3.14 -8.56
CA ASP A 43 0.37 2.90 -8.21
C ASP A 43 1.21 4.17 -8.52
N VAL A 44 2.15 4.50 -7.64
CA VAL A 44 3.05 5.66 -7.79
C VAL A 44 4.13 5.42 -8.84
N ASN A 45 4.50 4.15 -9.10
CA ASN A 45 5.47 3.72 -10.10
C ASN A 45 4.83 2.67 -11.05
N PRO A 46 3.85 3.07 -11.87
CA PRO A 46 3.05 2.15 -12.66
C PRO A 46 3.88 1.45 -13.75
N GLN A 47 3.71 0.13 -13.88
CA GLN A 47 4.39 -0.69 -14.90
C GLN A 47 3.57 -0.86 -16.21
N ALA A 48 2.41 -0.21 -16.27
CA ALA A 48 1.49 -0.20 -17.41
C ALA A 48 0.77 1.17 -17.45
N PRO A 49 0.12 1.55 -18.57
CA PRO A 49 -0.60 2.83 -18.67
C PRO A 49 -1.65 3.05 -17.57
N THR A 50 -2.18 1.97 -17.00
CA THR A 50 -3.01 2.00 -15.80
C THR A 50 -2.64 0.82 -14.92
N LEU A 51 -2.15 1.11 -13.73
CA LEU A 51 -1.92 0.14 -12.66
C LEU A 51 -2.61 0.65 -11.39
N ILE A 52 -3.53 -0.14 -10.87
CA ILE A 52 -4.31 0.16 -9.67
C ILE A 52 -4.01 -0.93 -8.64
N LEU A 53 -3.70 -0.51 -7.43
CA LEU A 53 -3.58 -1.41 -6.28
C LEU A 53 -4.93 -1.44 -5.55
N VAL A 54 -5.44 -2.64 -5.31
CA VAL A 54 -6.63 -2.87 -4.47
C VAL A 54 -6.16 -3.59 -3.22
N ILE A 55 -6.37 -2.97 -2.06
CA ILE A 55 -5.92 -3.51 -0.78
C ILE A 55 -7.10 -3.60 0.21
N PRO A 56 -7.13 -4.61 1.09
CA PRO A 56 -8.18 -4.74 2.09
C PRO A 56 -8.08 -3.65 3.16
N GLN A 57 -9.23 -3.23 3.71
CA GLN A 57 -9.28 -2.37 4.89
C GLN A 57 -8.67 -3.06 6.12
N LYS A 58 -8.80 -4.39 6.18
CA LYS A 58 -8.16 -5.21 7.20
C LYS A 58 -6.67 -5.40 6.88
N PRO A 59 -5.75 -5.17 7.81
CA PRO A 59 -4.33 -5.45 7.60
C PRO A 59 -4.11 -6.96 7.49
N ILE A 60 -3.85 -7.43 6.27
CA ILE A 60 -3.47 -8.81 5.96
C ILE A 60 -2.10 -8.75 5.30
N GLU A 61 -1.09 -9.31 5.96
CA GLU A 61 0.31 -9.17 5.54
C GLU A 61 0.64 -10.02 4.30
N GLN A 62 0.12 -11.25 4.27
CA GLN A 62 0.39 -12.21 3.21
C GLN A 62 -0.82 -13.14 3.03
N LEU A 63 -1.03 -13.56 1.77
CA LEU A 63 -1.87 -14.71 1.46
C LEU A 63 -0.99 -15.93 1.73
N GLY A 64 -1.38 -16.74 2.72
CA GLY A 64 -0.57 -17.88 3.19
C GLY A 64 -0.34 -18.98 2.16
#